data_AF-A0A348P3U4-F1
#
_entry.id   AF-A0A348P3U4-F1
#
_cell.length_a   1.000
_cell.length_b   1.000
_cell.length_c   1.000
_cell.angle_alpha   90.00
_cell.angle_beta   90.00
_cell.angle_gamma   90.00
#
_symmetry.space_group_name_H-M   'P 1'
#
loop_
_entity.id
_entity.type
_entity.pdbx_description
1 polymer ?
#
loop_
_entity_poly.entity_id
_entity_poly.type
_entity_poly.pdbx_seq_one_letter_code
_entity_poly.pdbx_strand_id
1 'polypeptide(L)' 'CGGKGCPMCKGEGWVEILGGGMVHPKVLQNGGVDAEKYSGYAFGIGLERLTMFRFNIDDMRLLFENDMRFLGQF' A
#
# COMPACT_ATOMS: atom_id res chain seq x y z
N CYS A 1 -8.22 0.52 -16.64
CA CYS A 1 -9.54 0.26 -17.26
C CYS A 1 -10.52 1.44 -17.20
N GLY A 2 -10.22 2.56 -16.51
CA GLY A 2 -11.19 3.66 -16.35
C GLY A 2 -12.48 3.22 -15.66
N GLY A 3 -12.40 2.26 -14.74
CA GLY A 3 -13.56 1.65 -14.06
C GLY A 3 -14.23 0.49 -14.80
N LYS A 4 -13.92 0.23 -16.09
CA LYS A 4 -14.59 -0.82 -16.90
C LYS A 4 -14.22 -2.27 -16.54
N GLY A 5 -13.26 -2.50 -15.65
CA GLY A 5 -12.68 -3.82 -15.40
C GLY A 5 -11.51 -4.16 -16.35
N CYS A 6 -10.48 -4.83 -15.83
CA CYS A 6 -9.37 -5.42 -16.59
C CYS A 6 -8.75 -6.56 -15.75
N PRO A 7 -7.81 -7.35 -16.31
CA PRO A 7 -7.16 -8.44 -15.56
C PRO A 7 -6.53 -7.99 -14.24
N MET A 8 -5.93 -6.79 -14.20
CA MET A 8 -5.31 -6.24 -12.99
C MET A 8 -6.31 -6.05 -11.83
N CYS A 9 -7.48 -5.47 -12.10
CA CYS A 9 -8.53 -5.32 -11.09
C CYS A 9 -9.52 -6.49 -11.05
N LYS A 10 -9.18 -7.61 -11.71
CA LYS A 10 -10.03 -8.81 -11.81
C LYS A 10 -11.45 -8.53 -12.31
N GLY A 11 -11.61 -7.51 -13.16
CA GLY A 11 -12.91 -7.10 -13.69
C GLY A 11 -13.73 -6.16 -12.79
N GLU A 12 -13.30 -5.91 -11.55
CA GLU A 12 -14.09 -5.16 -10.54
C GLU A 12 -14.01 -3.64 -10.71
N GLY A 13 -13.04 -3.14 -11.47
CA GLY A 13 -12.77 -1.70 -11.57
C GLY A 13 -12.05 -1.09 -10.36
N TRP A 14 -11.92 -1.85 -9.26
CA TRP A 14 -11.26 -1.45 -8.01
C TRP A 14 -10.11 -2.39 -7.65
N VAL A 15 -9.11 -1.85 -6.98
CA VAL A 15 -7.98 -2.62 -6.45
C VAL A 15 -7.70 -2.14 -5.03
N GLU A 16 -7.56 -3.08 -4.11
CA GLU A 16 -7.12 -2.79 -2.76
C GLU A 16 -5.65 -2.31 -2.77
N ILE A 17 -5.42 -1.12 -2.20
CA ILE A 17 -4.10 -0.47 -2.16
C ILE A 17 -3.63 -0.13 -0.74
N LEU A 18 -4.54 0.04 0.22
CA LEU A 18 -4.24 0.57 1.55
C LEU A 18 -5.23 0.01 2.57
N GLY A 19 -4.72 -0.33 3.74
CA GLY A 19 -5.51 -0.57 4.94
C GLY A 19 -5.38 0.62 5.89
N GLY A 20 -6.48 1.02 6.53
CA GLY A 20 -6.47 2.12 7.50
C GLY A 20 -7.63 2.05 8.47
N GLY A 21 -7.48 2.68 9.63
CA GLY A 21 -8.48 2.65 10.68
C GLY A 21 -8.12 3.48 11.90
N MET A 22 -9.09 3.58 12.80
CA MET A 22 -8.89 4.21 14.10
C MET A 22 -7.84 3.43 14.90
N VAL A 23 -6.91 4.14 15.50
CA VAL A 23 -5.92 3.56 16.41
C VAL A 23 -6.66 3.08 17.66
N HIS A 24 -6.42 1.83 18.03
CA HIS A 24 -7.05 1.24 19.21
C HIS A 24 -6.61 2.00 20.50
N PRO A 25 -7.52 2.34 21.43
CA PRO A 25 -7.20 3.11 22.64
C PRO A 25 -6.02 2.57 23.45
N LYS A 26 -5.89 1.23 23.53
CA LYS A 26 -4.75 0.58 24.20
C LYS A 26 -3.38 0.95 23.61
N VAL A 27 -3.30 1.20 22.29
CA VAL A 27 -2.06 1.62 21.63
C VAL A 27 -1.69 3.04 22.05
N LEU A 28 -2.66 3.95 22.12
CA LEU A 28 -2.45 5.32 22.61
C LEU A 28 -1.97 5.31 24.07
N GLN A 29 -2.65 4.54 24.93
CA GLN A 29 -2.29 4.40 26.34
C GLN A 29 -0.88 3.84 26.52
N ASN A 30 -0.50 2.82 25.75
CA ASN A 30 0.85 2.25 25.80
C ASN A 30 1.94 3.25 25.33
N GLY A 31 1.57 4.23 24.49
CA GLY A 31 2.43 5.34 24.09
C GLY A 31 2.41 6.55 25.04
N GLY A 32 1.71 6.47 26.18
CA GLY A 32 1.59 7.57 27.14
C GLY A 32 0.57 8.64 26.75
N VAL A 33 -0.33 8.35 25.80
CA VAL A 33 -1.38 9.26 25.34
C VAL A 33 -2.72 8.88 25.98
N ASP A 34 -3.41 9.86 26.56
CA ASP A 34 -4.75 9.70 27.12
C ASP A 34 -5.79 9.52 26.00
N ALA A 35 -6.36 8.31 25.91
CA ALA A 35 -7.29 7.92 24.86
C ALA A 35 -8.72 8.49 25.01
N GLU A 36 -9.06 9.08 26.17
CA GLU A 36 -10.34 9.77 26.35
C GLU A 36 -10.28 11.21 25.81
N LYS A 37 -9.07 11.79 25.78
CA LYS A 37 -8.83 13.15 25.26
C LYS A 37 -8.37 13.15 23.80
N TYR A 38 -7.64 12.12 23.37
CA TYR A 38 -7.04 12.04 22.05
C TYR A 38 -7.43 10.77 21.31
N SER A 39 -7.72 10.94 20.02
CA SER A 39 -7.98 9.87 19.07
C SER A 39 -6.85 9.79 18.04
N GLY A 40 -6.64 8.62 17.44
CA GLY A 40 -5.67 8.43 16.36
C GLY A 40 -6.29 7.74 15.16
N TYR A 41 -5.74 8.00 13.97
CA TYR A 41 -6.00 7.23 12.76
C TYR A 41 -4.65 6.76 12.20
N ALA A 42 -4.57 5.51 11.79
CA ALA A 42 -3.37 4.92 11.20
C ALA A 42 -3.72 4.23 9.89
N PHE A 43 -2.77 4.23 8.96
CA PHE A 43 -2.88 3.51 7.70
C PHE A 43 -1.53 2.98 7.26
N GLY A 44 -1.56 1.98 6.38
CA GLY A 44 -0.37 1.36 5.80
C GLY A 44 -0.56 1.07 4.33
N ILE A 45 0.52 1.26 3.57
CA ILE A 45 0.57 1.01 2.13
C ILE A 45 1.88 0.33 1.77
N GLY A 46 1.82 -0.63 0.85
CA GLY A 46 3.00 -1.30 0.30
C GLY A 46 3.52 -0.53 -0.91
N LEU A 47 4.74 0.00 -0.81
CA LEU A 47 5.34 0.79 -1.87
C LEU A 47 5.62 -0.08 -3.10
N GLU A 48 6.02 -1.34 -2.88
CA GLU A 48 6.29 -2.34 -3.91
C GLU A 48 5.05 -2.58 -4.75
N ARG A 49 3.89 -2.77 -4.11
CA ARG A 49 2.62 -3.03 -4.79
C ARG A 49 2.18 -1.82 -5.62
N LEU A 50 2.31 -0.61 -5.09
CA LEU A 50 2.04 0.62 -5.83
C LEU A 50 2.95 0.78 -7.04
N THR A 51 4.26 0.58 -6.85
CA THR A 51 5.27 0.67 -7.91
C THR A 51 5.01 -0.36 -9.01
N MET A 52 4.72 -1.60 -8.63
CA MET A 52 4.35 -2.65 -9.57
C MET A 52 3.12 -2.26 -10.41
N PHE A 53 2.08 -1.69 -9.80
CA PHE A 53 0.91 -1.22 -10.55
C PHE A 53 1.22 -0.01 -11.43
N ARG A 54 2.00 0.95 -10.92
CA ARG A 54 2.29 2.21 -11.60
C ARG A 54 3.17 2.01 -12.84
N PHE A 55 4.12 1.09 -12.77
CA PHE A 55 5.08 0.80 -13.84
C PHE A 55 4.81 -0.52 -14.55
N ASN A 56 3.71 -1.20 -14.20
CA ASN A 56 3.31 -2.47 -14.77
C ASN A 56 4.42 -3.54 -14.68
N ILE A 57 5.08 -3.60 -13.52
CA ILE A 57 6.07 -4.63 -13.20
C ILE A 57 5.32 -5.89 -12.79
N ASP A 58 5.59 -6.98 -13.48
CA ASP A 58 4.96 -8.28 -13.34
C ASP A 58 5.63 -9.17 -12.28
N ASP A 59 6.89 -8.90 -11.95
CA ASP A 59 7.67 -9.65 -10.97
C ASP A 59 8.27 -8.76 -9.87
N MET A 60 7.85 -8.99 -8.63
CA MET A 60 8.32 -8.26 -7.45
C MET A 60 9.83 -8.45 -7.20
N ARG A 61 10.41 -9.58 -7.60
CA ARG A 61 11.83 -9.89 -7.36
C ARG A 61 12.76 -8.89 -8.05
N LEU A 62 12.33 -8.32 -9.17
CA LEU A 62 13.08 -7.30 -9.90
C LEU A 62 13.40 -6.08 -9.02
N LEU A 63 12.56 -5.78 -8.02
CA LEU A 63 12.79 -4.70 -7.05
C LEU A 63 13.94 -4.99 -6.08
N PHE A 64 14.35 -6.25 -5.92
CA PHE A 64 15.34 -6.68 -4.93
C PHE A 64 16.62 -7.28 -5.53
N GLU A 65 16.58 -7.72 -6.80
CA GLU A 65 17.72 -8.38 -7.47
C GLU A 65 18.84 -7.41 -7.90
N ASN A 66 18.59 -6.10 -7.88
CA ASN A 66 19.55 -5.05 -8.26
C ASN A 66 20.11 -5.21 -9.70
N ASP A 67 19.30 -5.72 -10.63
CA ASP A 67 19.69 -5.85 -12.03
C ASP A 67 19.82 -4.46 -12.68
N MET A 68 21.00 -4.13 -13.19
CA MET A 68 21.28 -2.83 -13.83
C MET A 68 20.38 -2.55 -15.04
N ARG A 69 19.91 -3.59 -15.75
CA ARG A 69 18.97 -3.46 -16.87
C ARG A 69 17.57 -3.06 -16.41
N PHE A 70 17.19 -3.50 -15.22
CA PHE A 70 15.94 -3.08 -14.58
C PHE A 70 16.07 -1.66 -14.03
N LEU A 71 17.14 -1.38 -13.28
CA LEU A 71 17.37 -0.09 -12.66
C LEU A 71 17.55 1.04 -13.69
N GLY A 72 18.14 0.76 -14.85
CA GLY A 72 18.35 1.76 -15.92
C GLY A 72 17.08 2.15 -16.71
N GLN A 73 15.90 1.61 -16.38
CA GLN A 73 14.63 1.96 -17.04
C GLN A 73 13.94 3.18 -16.41
N PHE A 74 14.44 3.64 -15.26
CA PHE A 74 13.89 4.75 -14.47
C PHE A 74 14.96 5.82 -14.25
#